data_AF-A0A5N5TA98-F1
#
_entry.id   AF-A0A5N5TA98-F1
#
_cell.length_a   1.000
_cell.length_b   1.000
_cell.length_c   1.000
_cell.angle_alpha   90.00
_cell.angle_beta   90.00
_cell.angle_gamma   90.00
#
_symmetry.space_group_name_H-M   'P 1'
#
loop_
_entity.id
_entity.type
_entity.pdbx_description
1 polymer ?
#
loop_
_entity_poly.entity_id
_entity_poly.type
_entity_poly.pdbx_seq_one_letter_code
_entity_poly.pdbx_strand_id
1 'polypeptide(L)' 'MDQIMSFVEPAKQFSKDSIRLVKRCTKPDRKEFQKISLATAIGFGIMGFIGFFVKLIHIPINNIIVGS' A
#
# COMPACT_ATOMS: atom_id res chain seq x y z
N MET A 1 34.71 12.16 -14.19
CA MET A 1 33.90 10.92 -14.08
C MET A 1 34.11 10.22 -12.73
N ASP A 2 35.12 10.65 -11.97
CA ASP A 2 35.56 10.07 -10.69
C ASP A 2 34.58 10.35 -9.53
N GLN A 3 33.97 11.54 -9.51
CA GLN A 3 32.92 11.88 -8.54
C GLN A 3 31.64 11.06 -8.76
N ILE A 4 31.38 10.56 -9.97
CA ILE A 4 30.22 9.69 -10.22
C ILE A 4 30.52 8.27 -9.73
N MET A 5 31.74 7.76 -9.98
CA MET A 5 32.17 6.46 -9.47
C MET A 5 32.15 6.40 -7.93
N SER A 6 32.50 7.50 -7.23
CA SER A 6 32.46 7.55 -5.76
C SER A 6 31.05 7.44 -5.15
N PHE A 7 29.99 7.80 -5.89
CA PHE A 7 28.60 7.57 -5.46
C PHE A 7 28.04 6.22 -5.93
N VAL A 8 28.53 5.70 -7.05
CA VAL A 8 28.06 4.43 -7.64
C VAL A 8 28.57 3.22 -6.84
N GLU A 9 29.80 3.26 -6.34
CA GLU A 9 30.35 2.19 -5.50
C GLU A 9 29.55 1.93 -4.20
N PRO A 10 29.24 2.94 -3.36
CA PRO A 10 28.42 2.72 -2.16
C PRO A 10 26.99 2.31 -2.52
N ALA A 11 26.42 2.82 -3.61
CA ALA A 11 25.08 2.40 -4.07
C ALA A 11 25.05 0.90 -4.50
N LYS A 12 26.11 0.44 -5.17
CA LYS A 12 26.27 -0.96 -5.58
C LYS A 12 26.45 -1.88 -4.37
N GLN A 13 27.19 -1.44 -3.37
CA GLN A 13 27.36 -2.15 -2.10
C GLN A 13 26.03 -2.24 -1.35
N PHE A 14 25.32 -1.11 -1.20
CA PHE A 14 24.00 -1.05 -0.56
C PHE A 14 22.97 -1.95 -1.23
N SER A 15 22.97 -2.00 -2.57
CA SER A 15 22.07 -2.88 -3.32
C SER A 15 22.35 -4.36 -3.05
N LYS A 16 23.63 -4.75 -2.99
CA LYS A 16 24.02 -6.12 -2.63
C LYS A 16 23.59 -6.48 -1.20
N ASP A 17 23.80 -5.58 -0.25
CA ASP A 17 23.43 -5.80 1.15
C ASP A 17 21.91 -5.85 1.34
N SER A 18 21.17 -5.02 0.62
CA SER A 18 19.69 -5.05 0.60
C SER A 18 19.15 -6.39 0.09
N ILE A 19 19.73 -6.94 -0.98
CA ILE A 19 19.34 -8.26 -1.50
C ILE A 19 19.67 -9.36 -0.48
N ARG A 20 20.81 -9.27 0.19
CA ARG A 20 21.19 -10.22 1.25
C ARG A 20 20.20 -10.18 2.41
N LEU A 21 19.77 -8.98 2.82
CA LEU A 21 18.78 -8.79 3.87
C LEU A 21 17.44 -9.46 3.50
N VAL A 22 16.89 -9.15 2.31
CA VAL A 22 15.61 -9.71 1.86
C VAL A 22 15.64 -11.24 1.77
N LYS A 23 16.79 -11.83 1.40
CA LYS A 23 16.98 -13.29 1.40
C LYS A 23 17.07 -13.89 2.81
N ARG A 24 17.51 -13.11 3.80
CA ARG A 24 17.63 -13.53 5.21
C ARG A 24 16.29 -13.42 5.95
N CYS A 25 15.41 -12.52 5.52
CA CYS A 25 14.08 -12.37 6.10
C CYS A 25 13.24 -13.64 5.93
N THR A 26 12.50 -14.01 6.98
CA THR A 26 11.48 -15.07 6.92
C THR A 26 10.36 -14.61 5.99
N LYS A 27 10.14 -15.34 4.91
CA LYS A 27 9.04 -15.05 3.98
C LYS A 27 7.75 -15.62 4.57
N PRO A 28 6.62 -14.89 4.46
CA PRO A 28 5.36 -15.36 5.01
C PRO A 28 4.94 -16.66 4.31
N ASP A 29 4.49 -17.62 5.09
CA ASP A 29 3.91 -18.85 4.56
C ASP A 29 2.53 -18.60 3.94
N ARG A 30 2.08 -19.51 3.08
CA ARG A 30 0.76 -19.40 2.40
C ARG A 30 -0.39 -19.19 3.39
N LYS A 31 -0.34 -19.85 4.55
CA LYS A 31 -1.37 -19.73 5.61
C LYS A 31 -1.36 -18.35 6.27
N GLU A 32 -0.19 -17.79 6.52
CA GLU A 32 -0.04 -16.46 7.13
C GLU A 32 -0.49 -15.38 6.15
N PHE A 33 -0.05 -15.49 4.90
CA PHE A 33 -0.47 -14.58 3.83
C PHE A 33 -1.99 -14.61 3.63
N GLN A 34 -2.61 -15.79 3.64
CA GLN A 34 -4.06 -15.91 3.51
C GLN A 34 -4.82 -15.27 4.68
N LYS A 35 -4.33 -15.40 5.92
CA LYS A 35 -4.95 -14.74 7.08
C LYS A 35 -4.88 -13.22 6.98
N ILE A 36 -3.70 -12.69 6.64
CA ILE A 36 -3.49 -11.24 6.51
C ILE A 36 -4.32 -10.69 5.35
N SER A 37 -4.26 -11.31 4.18
CA SER A 37 -5.02 -10.87 3.00
C SER A 37 -6.53 -10.90 3.23
N LEU A 38 -7.06 -11.91 3.94
CA LEU A 38 -8.47 -11.96 4.30
C LEU A 38 -8.86 -10.80 5.24
N ALA A 39 -8.06 -10.54 6.28
CA ALA A 39 -8.30 -9.43 7.20
C ALA A 39 -8.26 -8.08 6.45
N THR A 40 -7.30 -7.88 5.55
CA THR A 40 -7.20 -6.69 4.72
C THR A 40 -8.39 -6.55 3.76
N ALA A 41 -8.84 -7.63 3.12
CA ALA A 41 -9.98 -7.62 2.21
C ALA A 41 -11.27 -7.21 2.92
N ILE A 42 -11.49 -7.71 4.15
CA ILE A 42 -12.65 -7.31 4.98
C ILE A 42 -12.56 -5.81 5.32
N GLY A 43 -11.41 -5.32 5.76
CA GLY A 43 -11.21 -3.91 6.07
C GLY A 43 -11.46 -3.01 4.85
N PHE A 44 -10.94 -3.39 3.69
CA PHE A 44 -11.18 -2.68 2.43
C PHE A 44 -12.67 -2.68 2.05
N GLY A 45 -13.36 -3.80 2.22
CA GLY A 45 -14.79 -3.92 1.98
C GLY A 45 -15.61 -2.97 2.87
N ILE A 46 -15.30 -2.90 4.16
CA ILE A 46 -15.99 -2.00 5.10
C ILE A 46 -15.74 -0.53 4.73
N MET A 47 -14.48 -0.13 4.51
CA MET A 47 -14.14 1.25 4.16
C MET A 47 -14.77 1.68 2.83
N GLY A 48 -14.77 0.78 1.84
CA GLY A 48 -15.43 1.01 0.55
C GLY A 48 -16.95 1.15 0.67
N PHE A 49 -17.58 0.28 1.46
CA PHE A 49 -19.02 0.34 1.70
C PHE A 49 -19.41 1.65 2.40
N ILE A 50 -18.73 2.03 3.48
CA ILE A 50 -19.01 3.29 4.18
C ILE A 50 -18.89 4.48 3.21
N GLY A 51 -17.81 4.55 2.42
CA GLY A 51 -17.62 5.63 1.45
C GLY A 51 -18.72 5.69 0.39
N PHE A 52 -19.20 4.54 -0.09
CA PHE A 52 -20.28 4.47 -1.07
C PHE A 52 -21.60 5.00 -0.51
N PHE A 53 -22.00 4.56 0.69
CA PHE A 53 -23.27 4.99 1.31
C PHE A 53 -23.26 6.47 1.70
N VAL A 54 -22.14 6.96 2.26
CA VAL A 54 -21.99 8.39 2.57
C VAL A 54 -22.14 9.22 1.30
N LYS A 55 -21.50 8.81 0.19
CA LYS A 55 -21.60 9.53 -1.07
C LYS A 55 -23.00 9.46 -1.69
N LEU A 56 -23.67 8.30 -1.60
CA LEU A 56 -25.04 8.15 -2.07
C LEU A 56 -26.02 9.09 -1.35
N ILE A 57 -25.88 9.29 -0.04
CA ILE A 57 -26.74 10.17 0.75
C ILE A 57 -26.43 11.64 0.46
N HIS A 58 -25.16 11.97 0.23
CA HIS A 58 -24.76 13.36 -0.03
C HIS A 58 -25.16 13.87 -1.42
N ILE A 59 -25.31 13.01 -2.44
CA ILE A 59 -25.76 13.41 -3.79
C ILE A 59 -27.14 14.10 -3.77
N PRO A 60 -28.21 13.49 -3.24
CA PRO A 60 -29.53 14.13 -3.18
C PRO A 60 -29.53 15.32 -2.21
N ILE A 61 -28.80 15.25 -1.10
CA ILE A 61 -28.66 16.37 -0.16
C ILE A 61 -28.06 17.59 -0.84
N ASN A 62 -26.96 17.42 -1.59
CA ASN A 62 -26.35 18.51 -2.34
C ASN A 62 -27.28 19.06 -3.43
N ASN A 63 -28.04 18.17 -4.10
CA ASN A 63 -29.04 18.61 -5.08
C ASN A 63 -30.19 19.42 -4.46
N ILE A 64 -30.57 19.14 -3.21
CA ILE A 64 -31.63 19.88 -2.49
C ILE A 64 -31.09 21.19 -1.89
N ILE A 65 -29.86 21.19 -1.36
CA ILE A 65 -29.28 22.37 -0.66
C ILE A 65 -28.73 23.41 -1.63
N VAL A 66 -28.07 22.96 -2.71
CA VAL A 66 -27.46 23.84 -3.72
C VAL A 66 -28.40 24.10 -4.91
N GLY A 67 -29.38 23.21 -5.13
CA GLY A 67 -30.33 23.26 -6.24
C GLY A 67 -31.68 23.84 -5.86
N SER A 68 -31.64 25.08 -5.35
CA SER A 68 -32.67 26.12 -5.44
C SER A 68 -31.95 27.45 -5.47
#